data_AF-A0A7C6HIT6-F1
#
_entry.id   AF-A0A7C6HIT6-F1
#
_cell.length_a   1.000
_cell.length_b   1.000
_cell.length_c   1.000
_cell.angle_alpha   90.00
_cell.angle_beta   90.00
_cell.angle_gamma   90.00
#
_symmetry.space_group_name_H-M   'P 1'
#
loop_
_entity.id
_entity.type
_entity.pdbx_description
1 polymer ?
#
loop_
_entity_poly.entity_id
_entity_poly.type
_entity_poly.pdbx_seq_one_letter_code
_entity_poly.pdbx_strand_id
1 'polypeptide(L)'
;MNNVFKGTIGVAITLIIAVYTLIFRINYSRDIIQIIVDILPVVLIVISAILAQIRNKSIVAGVALLFAVYSNVGSAFVSAVLNNSSSIGVTMILDFIIFLFLIVYIFVNASNFKATALKSDKGLVTSMAIAFLYFYFRDGFGNAIVTVLPALIAFIAGSGLAALLLLLAGVINVPIFVLSYFFDGINAVAGWNQKILPLVIYGGVGLYLLITGLLALPKYLKE
;
A
#
# COMPACT_ATOMS: atom_id res chain seq x y z
N MET A 1 -21.29 5.39 -21.08
CA MET A 1 -21.68 4.24 -20.22
C MET A 1 -21.85 4.73 -18.80
N ASN A 2 -23.00 4.44 -18.16
CA ASN A 2 -23.14 4.71 -16.72
C ASN A 2 -22.18 3.80 -15.95
N ASN A 3 -21.31 4.41 -15.15
CA ASN A 3 -20.31 3.69 -14.39
C ASN A 3 -20.98 3.04 -13.17
N VAL A 4 -21.29 1.74 -13.28
CA VAL A 4 -21.95 0.92 -12.25
C VAL A 4 -21.12 0.82 -10.96
N PHE A 5 -19.82 1.11 -11.04
CA PHE A 5 -18.90 1.10 -9.91
C PHE A 5 -18.84 2.41 -9.12
N LYS A 6 -19.74 3.37 -9.40
CA LYS A 6 -19.92 4.57 -8.59
C LYS A 6 -20.93 4.33 -7.45
N GLY A 7 -20.79 5.12 -6.38
CA GLY A 7 -21.71 5.08 -5.25
C GLY A 7 -21.65 3.78 -4.45
N THR A 8 -22.80 3.32 -3.97
CA THR A 8 -22.94 2.23 -3.00
C THR A 8 -22.35 0.89 -3.47
N ILE A 9 -22.49 0.57 -4.76
CA ILE A 9 -21.96 -0.69 -5.33
C ILE A 9 -20.43 -0.69 -5.29
N GLY A 10 -19.80 0.43 -5.65
CA GLY A 10 -18.34 0.57 -5.57
C GLY A 10 -17.82 0.43 -4.14
N VAL A 11 -18.50 1.05 -3.16
CA VAL A 11 -18.17 0.91 -1.73
C VAL A 11 -18.26 -0.55 -1.29
N ALA A 12 -19.35 -1.23 -1.62
CA ALA A 12 -19.56 -2.62 -1.23
C ALA A 12 -18.47 -3.54 -1.79
N ILE A 13 -18.10 -3.38 -3.06
CA ILE A 13 -17.03 -4.17 -3.69
C ILE A 13 -15.68 -3.89 -3.03
N THR A 14 -15.32 -2.61 -2.83
CA THR A 14 -14.07 -2.25 -2.13
C THR A 14 -14.02 -2.83 -0.72
N LEU A 15 -15.15 -2.81 0.00
CA LEU A 15 -15.27 -3.38 1.34
C LEU A 15 -15.08 -4.90 1.33
N ILE A 16 -15.70 -5.62 0.38
CA ILE A 16 -15.55 -7.07 0.24
C ILE A 16 -14.08 -7.43 -0.02
N ILE A 17 -13.42 -6.75 -0.94
CA ILE A 17 -12.00 -6.98 -1.24
C ILE A 17 -11.14 -6.68 -0.02
N ALA A 18 -11.39 -5.55 0.66
CA ALA A 18 -10.68 -5.16 1.87
C ALA A 18 -10.81 -6.18 3.01
N VAL A 19 -12.02 -6.65 3.29
CA VAL A 19 -12.28 -7.67 4.32
C VAL A 19 -11.60 -8.99 3.95
N TYR A 20 -11.71 -9.40 2.69
CA TYR A 20 -11.02 -10.59 2.18
C TYR A 20 -9.50 -10.48 2.38
N THR A 21 -8.89 -9.35 2.02
CA THR A 21 -7.45 -9.11 2.20
C THR A 21 -7.03 -9.22 3.67
N LEU A 22 -7.81 -8.68 4.61
CA LEU A 22 -7.50 -8.73 6.04
C LEU A 22 -7.59 -10.15 6.59
N ILE A 23 -8.68 -10.87 6.30
CA ILE A 23 -8.88 -12.26 6.76
C ILE A 23 -7.74 -13.15 6.25
N PHE A 24 -7.38 -13.00 4.98
CA PHE A 24 -6.33 -13.81 4.38
C PHE A 24 -4.96 -13.61 5.08
N ARG A 25 -4.58 -12.36 5.36
CA ARG A 25 -3.29 -12.07 6.02
C ARG A 25 -3.22 -12.53 7.46
N ILE A 26 -4.33 -12.47 8.19
CA ILE A 26 -4.43 -13.02 9.55
C ILE A 26 -4.16 -14.53 9.54
N ASN A 27 -4.73 -15.26 8.58
CA ASN A 27 -4.64 -16.73 8.55
C ASN A 27 -3.27 -17.27 8.11
N TYR A 28 -2.40 -16.44 7.51
CA TYR A 28 -1.08 -16.86 7.02
C TYR A 28 0.07 -16.59 7.99
N SER A 29 -0.18 -15.86 9.08
CA SER A 29 0.87 -15.44 10.02
C SER A 29 0.98 -16.43 11.18
N ARG A 30 2.21 -16.76 11.60
CA ARG A 30 2.47 -17.79 12.63
C ARG A 30 2.61 -17.21 14.05
N ASP A 31 3.14 -15.99 14.18
CA ASP A 31 3.42 -15.34 15.46
C ASP A 31 2.81 -13.94 15.56
N ILE A 32 2.52 -13.48 16.80
CA ILE A 32 1.85 -12.19 17.07
C ILE A 32 2.62 -10.99 16.50
N ILE A 33 3.95 -11.00 16.59
CA ILE A 33 4.77 -9.90 16.05
C ILE A 33 4.67 -9.86 14.52
N GLN A 34 4.71 -11.03 13.87
CA GLN A 34 4.55 -11.14 12.42
C GLN A 34 3.14 -10.72 11.98
N ILE A 35 2.11 -11.10 12.74
CA ILE A 35 0.73 -10.63 12.55
C ILE A 35 0.68 -9.09 12.54
N ILE A 36 1.31 -8.43 13.52
CA ILE A 36 1.30 -6.96 13.59
C ILE A 36 2.03 -6.35 12.38
N VAL A 37 3.21 -6.86 12.04
CA VAL A 37 4.00 -6.37 10.90
C VAL A 37 3.26 -6.55 9.57
N ASP A 38 2.57 -7.68 9.39
CA ASP A 38 1.89 -7.98 8.13
C ASP A 38 0.53 -7.30 7.99
N ILE A 39 -0.16 -7.04 9.11
CA ILE A 39 -1.50 -6.46 9.12
C ILE A 39 -1.47 -4.93 9.15
N LEU A 40 -0.56 -4.32 9.90
CA LEU A 40 -0.59 -2.88 10.16
C LEU A 40 -0.50 -2.02 8.87
N PRO A 41 0.39 -2.31 7.90
CA PRO A 41 0.39 -1.63 6.59
C PRO A 41 -0.93 -1.81 5.85
N VAL A 42 -1.47 -3.02 5.90
CA VAL A 42 -2.65 -3.42 5.12
C VAL A 42 -3.90 -2.75 5.65
N VAL A 43 -4.01 -2.60 6.97
CA VAL A 43 -5.09 -1.82 7.60
C VAL A 43 -5.04 -0.38 7.09
N LEU A 44 -3.87 0.26 7.03
CA LEU A 44 -3.75 1.62 6.51
C LEU A 44 -4.14 1.71 5.02
N ILE A 45 -3.72 0.73 4.20
CA ILE A 45 -4.10 0.64 2.79
C ILE A 45 -5.63 0.47 2.64
N VAL A 46 -6.22 -0.45 3.39
CA VAL A 46 -7.67 -0.72 3.37
C VAL A 46 -8.46 0.51 3.79
N ILE A 47 -8.08 1.17 4.89
CA ILE A 47 -8.71 2.42 5.34
C ILE A 47 -8.59 3.49 4.25
N SER A 48 -7.41 3.64 3.63
CA SER A 48 -7.21 4.61 2.55
C SER A 48 -8.12 4.34 1.34
N ALA A 49 -8.31 3.07 0.97
CA ALA A 49 -9.14 2.66 -0.15
C ALA A 49 -10.63 2.89 0.15
N ILE A 50 -11.09 2.52 1.35
CA ILE A 50 -12.48 2.76 1.79
C ILE A 50 -12.78 4.26 1.83
N LEU A 51 -11.91 5.07 2.44
CA LEU A 51 -12.08 6.52 2.52
C LEU A 51 -12.11 7.17 1.13
N ALA A 52 -11.21 6.75 0.25
CA ALA A 52 -11.21 7.21 -1.14
C ALA A 52 -12.51 6.86 -1.86
N GLN A 53 -13.04 5.65 -1.64
CA GLN A 53 -14.29 5.21 -2.26
C GLN A 53 -15.49 6.00 -1.75
N ILE A 54 -15.59 6.25 -0.44
CA ILE A 54 -16.65 7.08 0.17
C ILE A 54 -16.62 8.50 -0.40
N ARG A 55 -15.42 9.04 -0.67
CA ARG A 55 -15.23 10.36 -1.30
C ARG A 55 -15.40 10.35 -2.83
N ASN A 56 -15.96 9.28 -3.40
CA ASN A 56 -16.16 9.10 -4.84
C ASN A 56 -14.86 9.16 -5.67
N LYS A 57 -13.72 8.85 -5.05
CA LYS A 57 -12.40 8.75 -5.70
C LYS A 57 -12.09 7.28 -6.01
N SER A 58 -12.96 6.64 -6.80
CA SER A 58 -12.88 5.21 -7.10
C SER A 58 -11.52 4.75 -7.64
N ILE A 59 -10.89 5.54 -8.52
CA ILE A 59 -9.54 5.20 -9.03
C ILE A 59 -8.52 5.07 -7.91
N VAL A 60 -8.58 5.95 -6.92
CA VAL A 60 -7.65 5.93 -5.78
C VAL A 60 -7.84 4.64 -4.98
N ALA A 61 -9.08 4.22 -4.74
CA ALA A 61 -9.37 2.96 -4.06
C ALA A 61 -8.85 1.75 -4.84
N GLY A 62 -9.09 1.73 -6.16
CA GLY A 62 -8.62 0.66 -7.04
C GLY A 62 -7.09 0.57 -7.10
N VAL A 63 -6.42 1.72 -7.26
CA VAL A 63 -4.95 1.81 -7.30
C VAL A 63 -4.33 1.44 -5.95
N ALA A 64 -4.91 1.91 -4.83
CA ALA A 64 -4.45 1.55 -3.49
C ALA A 64 -4.43 0.04 -3.31
N LEU A 65 -5.54 -0.65 -3.62
CA LEU A 65 -5.61 -2.11 -3.50
C LEU A 65 -4.71 -2.81 -4.53
N LEU A 66 -4.75 -2.38 -5.80
CA LEU A 66 -4.00 -3.05 -6.87
C LEU A 66 -2.49 -3.02 -6.61
N PHE A 67 -1.94 -1.85 -6.34
CA PHE A 67 -0.49 -1.68 -6.25
C PHE A 67 0.06 -1.97 -4.85
N ALA A 68 -0.72 -1.71 -3.78
CA ALA A 68 -0.21 -1.94 -2.42
C ALA A 68 -0.51 -3.34 -1.88
N VAL A 69 -1.49 -4.06 -2.46
CA VAL A 69 -1.85 -5.43 -2.02
C VAL A 69 -1.63 -6.47 -3.13
N TYR A 70 -2.11 -6.19 -4.34
CA TYR A 70 -2.20 -7.20 -5.40
C TYR A 70 -1.10 -7.11 -6.48
N SER A 71 -0.08 -6.25 -6.31
CA SER A 71 0.90 -5.95 -7.37
C SER A 71 1.67 -7.17 -7.86
N ASN A 72 1.96 -8.10 -6.95
CA ASN A 72 2.77 -9.28 -7.21
C ASN A 72 1.94 -10.48 -7.67
N VAL A 73 0.61 -10.38 -7.64
CA VAL A 73 -0.28 -11.51 -7.93
C VAL A 73 -0.20 -11.91 -9.41
N GLY A 74 -0.13 -10.93 -10.32
CA GLY A 74 -0.03 -11.21 -11.76
C GLY A 74 1.24 -12.00 -12.12
N SER A 75 2.41 -11.56 -11.66
CA SER A 75 3.68 -12.25 -11.92
C SER A 75 3.75 -13.61 -11.22
N ALA A 76 3.24 -13.72 -9.99
CA ALA A 76 3.16 -14.99 -9.26
C ALA A 76 2.26 -16.00 -9.99
N PHE A 77 1.07 -15.57 -10.45
CA PHE A 77 0.14 -16.42 -11.19
C PHE A 77 0.75 -16.92 -12.50
N VAL A 78 1.27 -16.00 -13.33
CA VAL A 78 1.92 -16.36 -14.60
C VAL A 78 3.08 -17.32 -14.38
N SER A 79 3.93 -17.06 -13.37
CA SER A 79 5.05 -17.94 -13.05
C SER A 79 4.60 -19.33 -12.62
N ALA A 80 3.55 -19.44 -11.81
CA ALA A 80 3.01 -20.74 -11.39
C ALA A 80 2.42 -21.54 -12.56
N VAL A 81 1.74 -20.85 -13.50
CA VAL A 81 1.20 -21.47 -14.72
C VAL A 81 2.32 -21.95 -15.63
N LEU A 82 3.32 -21.09 -15.91
CA LEU A 82 4.45 -21.44 -16.78
C LEU A 82 5.28 -22.59 -16.22
N ASN A 83 5.41 -22.67 -14.90
CA ASN A 83 6.13 -23.74 -14.21
C ASN A 83 5.28 -25.00 -13.96
N ASN A 84 4.03 -25.03 -14.45
CA ASN A 84 3.06 -26.09 -14.22
C ASN A 84 2.99 -26.51 -12.74
N SER A 85 2.96 -25.52 -11.85
CA SER A 85 3.03 -25.76 -10.42
C SER A 85 1.75 -26.41 -9.91
N SER A 86 1.88 -27.51 -9.18
CA SER A 86 0.77 -28.12 -8.42
C SER A 86 0.26 -27.23 -7.29
N SER A 87 0.91 -26.08 -7.03
CA SER A 87 0.53 -25.10 -6.00
C SER A 87 -0.56 -24.11 -6.44
N ILE A 88 -1.12 -24.23 -7.66
CA ILE A 88 -2.25 -23.40 -8.08
C ILE A 88 -3.50 -23.81 -7.30
N GLY A 89 -3.68 -23.19 -6.13
CA GLY A 89 -4.84 -23.37 -5.26
C GLY A 89 -5.96 -22.36 -5.54
N VAL A 90 -7.11 -22.58 -4.91
CA VAL A 90 -8.29 -21.70 -5.00
C VAL A 90 -7.97 -20.26 -4.62
N THR A 91 -7.13 -20.05 -3.60
CA THR A 91 -6.73 -18.71 -3.14
C THR A 91 -5.97 -17.94 -4.22
N MET A 92 -5.02 -18.59 -4.88
CA MET A 92 -4.23 -17.98 -5.95
C MET A 92 -5.09 -17.61 -7.17
N ILE A 93 -6.09 -18.44 -7.49
CA ILE A 93 -7.06 -18.15 -8.55
C ILE A 93 -7.93 -16.94 -8.16
N LEU A 94 -8.44 -16.91 -6.93
CA LEU A 94 -9.25 -15.79 -6.43
C LEU A 94 -8.46 -14.49 -6.42
N ASP A 95 -7.21 -14.51 -5.93
CA ASP A 95 -6.34 -13.34 -5.95
C ASP A 95 -6.12 -12.84 -7.38
N PHE A 96 -5.90 -13.75 -8.34
CA PHE A 96 -5.73 -13.38 -9.75
C PHE A 96 -7.01 -12.79 -10.36
N ILE A 97 -8.18 -13.31 -10.01
CA ILE A 97 -9.47 -12.73 -10.42
C ILE A 97 -9.63 -11.32 -9.85
N ILE A 98 -9.32 -11.11 -8.56
CA ILE A 98 -9.37 -9.79 -7.91
C ILE A 98 -8.39 -8.83 -8.59
N PHE A 99 -7.18 -9.29 -8.90
CA PHE A 99 -6.17 -8.52 -9.61
C PHE A 99 -6.68 -8.05 -10.99
N LEU A 100 -7.23 -8.94 -11.82
CA LEU A 100 -7.82 -8.59 -13.11
C LEU A 100 -9.02 -7.65 -12.95
N PHE A 101 -9.87 -7.92 -11.97
CA PHE A 101 -11.00 -7.06 -11.64
C PHE A 101 -10.54 -5.63 -11.30
N LEU A 102 -9.52 -5.46 -10.46
CA LEU A 102 -8.99 -4.16 -10.08
C LEU A 102 -8.41 -3.40 -11.27
N ILE A 103 -7.76 -4.10 -12.21
CA ILE A 103 -7.30 -3.49 -13.48
C ILE A 103 -8.49 -2.93 -14.27
N VAL A 104 -9.52 -3.76 -14.53
CA VAL A 104 -10.72 -3.33 -15.25
C VAL A 104 -11.42 -2.19 -14.52
N TYR A 105 -11.52 -2.29 -13.20
CA TYR A 105 -12.12 -1.28 -12.35
C TYR A 105 -11.40 0.06 -12.46
N ILE A 106 -10.06 0.09 -12.47
CA ILE A 106 -9.29 1.31 -12.68
C ILE A 106 -9.57 1.88 -14.08
N PHE A 107 -9.53 1.05 -15.13
CA PHE A 107 -9.79 1.51 -16.51
C PHE A 107 -11.19 2.10 -16.68
N VAL A 108 -12.23 1.45 -16.15
CA VAL A 108 -13.61 1.96 -16.22
C VAL A 108 -13.74 3.29 -15.48
N ASN A 109 -13.07 3.42 -14.34
CA ASN A 109 -13.13 4.65 -13.56
C ASN A 109 -12.21 5.76 -14.09
N ALA A 110 -11.17 5.45 -14.89
CA ALA A 110 -10.18 6.39 -15.43
C ALA A 110 -10.80 7.60 -16.14
N SER A 111 -11.87 7.38 -16.90
CA SER A 111 -12.65 8.44 -17.59
C SER A 111 -13.26 9.48 -16.65
N ASN A 112 -13.45 9.13 -15.37
CA ASN A 112 -14.00 10.01 -14.34
C ASN A 112 -12.91 10.65 -13.47
N PHE A 113 -11.63 10.42 -13.78
CA PHE A 113 -10.53 11.03 -13.07
C PHE A 113 -10.54 12.55 -13.30
N LYS A 114 -10.60 13.30 -12.22
CA LYS A 114 -10.36 14.75 -12.25
C LYS A 114 -9.18 15.01 -11.32
N ALA A 115 -8.10 15.53 -11.90
CA ALA A 115 -6.98 16.05 -11.13
C ALA A 115 -7.45 17.31 -10.39
N THR A 116 -7.62 17.21 -9.07
CA THR A 116 -8.20 18.30 -8.25
C THR A 116 -7.22 18.92 -7.27
N ALA A 117 -6.09 18.27 -6.97
CA ALA A 117 -5.17 18.72 -5.91
C ALA A 117 -3.76 19.07 -6.39
N LEU A 118 -3.68 19.80 -7.51
CA LEU A 118 -2.51 20.62 -7.80
C LEU A 118 -2.35 21.82 -6.84
N LYS A 119 -3.25 22.01 -5.88
CA LYS A 119 -3.09 23.01 -4.81
C LYS A 119 -2.06 22.56 -3.77
N SER A 120 -0.79 22.83 -4.07
CA SER A 120 0.24 23.39 -3.18
C SER A 120 0.49 22.76 -1.79
N ASP A 121 0.15 21.49 -1.52
CA ASP A 121 0.69 20.87 -0.29
C ASP A 121 2.14 20.42 -0.50
N LYS A 122 3.04 21.41 -0.49
CA LYS A 122 4.48 21.21 -0.67
C LYS A 122 5.03 20.18 0.33
N GLY A 123 4.49 20.14 1.55
CA GLY A 123 4.95 19.20 2.59
C GLY A 123 4.69 17.73 2.21
N LEU A 124 3.50 17.43 1.68
CA LEU A 124 3.17 16.07 1.25
C LEU A 124 3.96 15.65 0.01
N VAL A 125 4.14 16.56 -0.96
CA VAL A 125 4.97 16.31 -2.15
C VAL A 125 6.43 16.05 -1.76
N THR A 126 6.99 16.85 -0.85
CA THR A 126 8.35 16.63 -0.33
C THR A 126 8.44 15.29 0.40
N SER A 127 7.43 14.93 1.20
CA SER A 127 7.39 13.63 1.88
C SER A 127 7.35 12.46 0.89
N MET A 128 6.59 12.58 -0.21
CA MET A 128 6.57 11.59 -1.30
C MET A 128 7.93 11.46 -1.99
N ALA A 129 8.61 12.59 -2.24
CA ALA A 129 9.94 12.58 -2.86
C ALA A 129 10.98 11.91 -1.94
N ILE A 130 10.96 12.23 -0.64
CA ILE A 130 11.83 11.59 0.34
C ILE A 130 11.51 10.09 0.45
N ALA A 131 10.23 9.72 0.50
CA ALA A 131 9.80 8.32 0.50
C ALA A 131 10.24 7.58 -0.76
N PHE A 132 10.14 8.21 -1.94
CA PHE A 132 10.62 7.64 -3.19
C PHE A 132 12.12 7.36 -3.15
N LEU A 133 12.93 8.35 -2.73
CA LEU A 133 14.38 8.16 -2.59
C LEU A 133 14.70 7.06 -1.56
N TYR A 134 13.99 7.05 -0.44
CA TYR A 134 14.12 6.02 0.59
C TYR A 134 13.89 4.61 0.01
N PHE A 135 12.76 4.35 -0.65
CA PHE A 135 12.49 3.04 -1.25
C PHE A 135 13.40 2.74 -2.45
N TYR A 136 13.82 3.76 -3.20
CA TYR A 136 14.73 3.59 -4.34
C TYR A 136 16.08 3.04 -3.88
N PHE A 137 16.68 3.65 -2.86
CA PHE A 137 17.97 3.20 -2.34
C PHE A 137 17.87 1.90 -1.55
N ARG A 138 16.73 1.66 -0.90
CA ARG A 138 16.50 0.47 -0.09
C ARG A 138 16.17 -0.77 -0.91
N ASP A 139 15.15 -0.67 -1.77
CA ASP A 139 14.51 -1.82 -2.41
C ASP A 139 14.57 -1.75 -3.96
N GLY A 140 15.16 -0.69 -4.51
CA GLY A 140 15.31 -0.47 -5.95
C GLY A 140 14.15 0.32 -6.58
N PHE A 141 14.35 0.73 -7.83
CA PHE A 141 13.44 1.62 -8.56
C PHE A 141 12.01 1.08 -8.72
N GLY A 142 11.87 -0.21 -9.06
CA GLY A 142 10.55 -0.83 -9.28
C GLY A 142 9.70 -0.80 -8.01
N ASN A 143 10.28 -1.19 -6.88
CA ASN A 143 9.60 -1.15 -5.58
C ASN A 143 9.26 0.28 -5.16
N ALA A 144 10.18 1.23 -5.36
CA ALA A 144 9.92 2.64 -5.08
C ALA A 144 8.72 3.20 -5.84
N ILE A 145 8.58 2.85 -7.13
CA ILE A 145 7.40 3.24 -7.91
C ILE A 145 6.14 2.58 -7.34
N VAL A 146 6.13 1.26 -7.17
CA VAL A 146 4.93 0.52 -6.74
C VAL A 146 4.44 1.01 -5.37
N THR A 147 5.35 1.39 -4.48
CA THR A 147 5.00 1.90 -3.15
C THR A 147 4.51 3.35 -3.16
N VAL A 148 5.13 4.24 -3.96
CA VAL A 148 4.79 5.69 -3.94
C VAL A 148 3.68 6.05 -4.92
N LEU A 149 3.54 5.33 -6.02
CA LEU A 149 2.57 5.63 -7.08
C LEU A 149 1.11 5.69 -6.57
N PRO A 150 0.66 4.81 -5.67
CA PRO A 150 -0.70 4.90 -5.11
C PRO A 150 -0.94 6.18 -4.34
N ALA A 151 0.03 6.59 -3.52
CA ALA A 151 -0.04 7.84 -2.78
C ALA A 151 -0.05 9.04 -3.74
N LEU A 152 0.78 9.02 -4.79
CA LEU A 152 0.81 10.07 -5.80
C LEU A 152 -0.53 10.20 -6.53
N ILE A 153 -1.14 9.09 -6.93
CA ILE A 153 -2.46 9.10 -7.59
C ILE A 153 -3.53 9.61 -6.62
N ALA A 154 -3.49 9.19 -5.36
CA ALA A 154 -4.38 9.72 -4.30
C ALA A 154 -4.23 11.24 -4.15
N PHE A 155 -2.99 11.73 -4.17
CA PHE A 155 -2.68 13.15 -4.09
C PHE A 155 -3.22 13.91 -5.29
N ILE A 156 -2.93 13.49 -6.52
CA ILE A 156 -3.43 14.15 -7.74
C ILE A 156 -4.98 14.18 -7.75
N ALA A 157 -5.61 13.11 -7.25
CA ALA A 157 -7.06 12.99 -7.12
C ALA A 157 -7.66 13.89 -6.03
N GLY A 158 -6.86 14.58 -5.22
CA GLY A 158 -7.31 15.40 -4.10
C GLY A 158 -7.81 14.64 -2.89
N SER A 159 -7.24 13.46 -2.66
CA SER A 159 -7.44 12.70 -1.42
C SER A 159 -6.16 12.75 -0.58
N GLY A 160 -5.90 13.88 0.06
CA GLY A 160 -4.70 14.11 0.88
C GLY A 160 -4.55 13.10 2.01
N LEU A 161 -5.66 12.80 2.71
CA LEU A 161 -5.69 11.78 3.76
C LEU A 161 -5.33 10.38 3.22
N ALA A 162 -5.91 9.96 2.09
CA ALA A 162 -5.58 8.65 1.52
C ALA A 162 -4.12 8.59 1.07
N ALA A 163 -3.60 9.67 0.48
CA ALA A 163 -2.20 9.77 0.09
C ALA A 163 -1.25 9.64 1.28
N LEU A 164 -1.57 10.32 2.39
CA LEU A 164 -0.79 10.23 3.63
C LEU A 164 -0.84 8.81 4.22
N LEU A 165 -2.02 8.20 4.31
CA LEU A 165 -2.17 6.83 4.83
C LEU A 165 -1.42 5.79 3.99
N LEU A 166 -1.42 5.95 2.66
CA LEU A 166 -0.66 5.08 1.75
C LEU A 166 0.85 5.24 1.91
N LEU A 167 1.35 6.46 2.13
CA LEU A 167 2.77 6.68 2.47
C LEU A 167 3.12 6.07 3.82
N LEU A 168 2.29 6.30 4.84
CA LEU A 168 2.49 5.74 6.18
C LEU A 168 2.51 4.21 6.12
N ALA A 169 1.65 3.58 5.32
CA ALA A 169 1.66 2.13 5.14
C ALA A 169 3.04 1.58 4.69
N GLY A 170 3.79 2.34 3.89
CA GLY A 170 5.14 1.93 3.47
C GLY A 170 6.21 1.97 4.58
N VAL A 171 5.99 2.76 5.64
CA VAL A 171 7.00 3.00 6.70
C VAL A 171 6.52 2.59 8.10
N ILE A 172 5.27 2.19 8.28
CA ILE A 172 4.67 1.90 9.59
C ILE A 172 5.35 0.77 10.36
N ASN A 173 5.99 -0.16 9.65
CA ASN A 173 6.72 -1.28 10.25
C ASN A 173 8.16 -0.93 10.64
N VAL A 174 8.69 0.23 10.22
CA VAL A 174 10.08 0.63 10.50
C VAL A 174 10.42 0.56 11.99
N PRO A 175 9.57 1.05 12.94
CA PRO A 175 9.87 0.94 14.36
C PRO A 175 10.04 -0.51 14.83
N ILE A 176 9.18 -1.42 14.35
CA ILE A 176 9.23 -2.83 14.74
C ILE A 176 10.54 -3.47 14.24
N PHE A 177 10.95 -3.16 13.01
CA PHE A 177 12.23 -3.62 12.46
C PHE A 177 13.45 -3.05 13.19
N VAL A 178 13.39 -1.77 13.59
CA VAL A 178 14.47 -1.16 14.37
C VAL A 178 14.58 -1.83 15.74
N LEU A 179 13.45 -2.06 16.41
CA LEU A 179 13.42 -2.74 17.71
C LEU A 179 13.92 -4.18 17.61
N SER A 180 13.46 -4.96 16.62
CA SER A 180 13.89 -6.36 16.47
C SER A 180 15.39 -6.49 16.24
N TYR A 181 16.02 -5.52 15.55
CA TYR A 181 17.47 -5.47 15.44
C TYR A 181 18.18 -5.33 16.80
N PHE A 182 17.65 -4.50 17.70
CA PHE A 182 18.24 -4.27 19.03
C PHE A 182 18.03 -5.45 19.99
N PHE A 183 16.89 -6.16 19.87
CA PHE A 183 16.55 -7.26 20.79
C PHE A 183 17.07 -8.62 20.35
N ASP A 184 17.00 -8.94 19.06
CA ASP A 184 17.32 -10.29 18.55
C ASP A 184 18.69 -10.36 17.83
N GLY A 185 19.37 -9.22 17.70
CA GLY A 185 20.69 -9.10 17.06
C GLY A 185 20.67 -9.25 15.53
N ILE A 186 21.85 -9.17 14.92
CA ILE A 186 22.07 -9.13 13.45
C ILE A 186 21.43 -10.33 12.70
N ASN A 187 21.19 -11.45 13.39
CA ASN A 187 20.72 -12.70 12.77
C ASN A 187 19.20 -12.77 12.59
N ALA A 188 18.42 -11.87 13.17
CA ALA A 188 16.95 -11.96 13.18
C ALA A 188 16.25 -11.30 11.99
N VAL A 189 16.96 -10.48 11.21
CA VAL A 189 16.34 -9.70 10.13
C VAL A 189 16.87 -10.16 8.78
N ALA A 190 16.31 -11.26 8.28
CA ALA A 190 16.62 -11.83 6.96
C ALA A 190 16.25 -10.94 5.75
N GLY A 191 15.82 -9.70 5.96
CA GLY A 191 15.35 -8.78 4.91
C GLY A 191 16.07 -7.44 4.82
N TRP A 192 17.05 -7.15 5.68
CA TRP A 192 17.86 -5.92 5.60
C TRP A 192 19.29 -6.31 5.25
N ASN A 193 19.87 -5.67 4.23
CA ASN A 193 21.29 -5.81 3.89
C ASN A 193 22.12 -5.74 5.18
N GLN A 194 22.77 -6.86 5.53
CA GLN A 194 23.32 -7.23 6.85
C GLN A 194 24.44 -6.31 7.40
N LYS A 195 24.23 -4.99 7.41
CA LYS A 195 25.20 -3.99 7.86
C LYS A 195 24.49 -2.93 8.71
N ILE A 196 25.16 -2.50 9.79
CA ILE A 196 24.70 -1.47 10.73
C ILE A 196 24.37 -0.15 10.02
N LEU A 197 25.13 0.21 8.98
CA LEU A 197 24.98 1.48 8.28
C LEU A 197 23.63 1.60 7.51
N PRO A 198 23.21 0.61 6.70
CA PRO A 198 21.83 0.53 6.18
C PRO A 198 20.75 0.65 7.25
N LEU A 199 20.92 0.02 8.42
CA LEU A 199 19.94 0.12 9.50
C LEU A 199 19.79 1.56 10.02
N VAL A 200 20.91 2.25 10.28
CA VAL A 200 20.88 3.62 10.82
C VAL A 200 20.28 4.58 9.78
N ILE A 201 20.67 4.46 8.51
CA ILE A 201 20.20 5.35 7.45
C ILE A 201 18.71 5.10 7.14
N TYR A 202 18.33 3.85 6.86
CA TYR A 202 16.95 3.53 6.47
C TYR A 202 16.01 3.51 7.67
N GLY A 203 16.46 3.08 8.84
CA GLY A 203 15.70 3.19 10.09
C GLY A 203 15.46 4.65 10.45
N GLY A 204 16.49 5.50 10.39
CA GLY A 204 16.37 6.94 10.66
C GLY A 204 15.43 7.66 9.69
N VAL A 205 15.61 7.47 8.38
CA VAL A 205 14.74 8.10 7.37
C VAL A 205 13.31 7.57 7.44
N GLY A 206 13.14 6.26 7.66
CA GLY A 206 11.82 5.64 7.82
C GLY A 206 11.08 6.15 9.06
N LEU A 207 11.77 6.29 10.20
CA LEU A 207 11.23 6.90 11.41
C LEU A 207 10.88 8.38 11.21
N TYR A 208 11.74 9.13 10.51
CA TYR A 208 11.45 10.52 10.15
C TYR A 208 10.17 10.65 9.32
N LEU A 209 10.01 9.83 8.27
CA LEU A 209 8.80 9.79 7.45
C LEU A 209 7.56 9.40 8.26
N LEU A 210 7.71 8.44 9.18
CA LEU A 210 6.62 8.01 10.05
C LEU A 210 6.17 9.14 10.99
N ILE A 211 7.12 9.74 11.72
CA ILE A 211 6.83 10.79 12.70
C ILE A 211 6.21 12.01 12.02
N THR A 212 6.82 12.48 10.92
CA THR A 212 6.29 13.63 10.17
C THR A 212 4.92 13.34 9.58
N GLY A 213 4.69 12.13 9.07
CA GLY A 213 3.38 11.72 8.58
C GLY A 213 2.31 11.63 9.67
N LEU A 214 2.65 11.09 10.85
CA LEU A 214 1.74 11.03 12.00
C LEU A 214 1.39 12.44 12.51
N LEU A 215 2.37 13.35 12.57
CA LEU A 215 2.14 14.75 12.95
C LEU A 215 1.27 15.50 11.94
N ALA A 216 1.29 15.11 10.67
CA ALA A 216 0.46 15.70 9.63
C ALA A 216 -0.97 15.13 9.61
N LEU A 217 -1.22 13.97 10.22
CA LEU A 217 -2.52 13.30 10.22
C LEU A 217 -3.71 14.18 10.67
N PRO A 218 -3.62 14.97 11.76
CA PRO A 218 -4.72 15.84 12.21
C PRO A 218 -5.11 16.92 11.20
N LYS A 219 -4.19 17.33 10.32
CA LYS A 219 -4.46 18.30 9.25
C LYS A 219 -5.42 17.71 8.21
N TYR A 220 -5.16 16.47 7.79
CA TYR A 220 -5.94 15.80 6.74
C TYR A 220 -7.22 15.13 7.24
N LEU A 221 -7.35 14.87 8.54
CA LEU A 221 -8.61 14.40 9.13
C LEU A 221 -9.72 15.45 9.10
N LYS A 222 -9.37 16.74 8.93
CA LYS A 222 -10.31 17.86 8.84
C LYS A 222 -10.79 18.15 7.42
N GLU A 223 -10.21 17.51 6.41
CA GLU A 223 -10.60 17.58 4.99
C GLU A 223 -11.64 16.53 4.64
#